data_AF-A0A959UPW2-F1
#
_entry.id   AF-A0A959UPW2-F1
#
_cell.length_a   1.000
_cell.length_b   1.000
_cell.length_c   1.000
_cell.angle_alpha   90.00
_cell.angle_beta   90.00
_cell.angle_gamma   90.00
#
_symmetry.space_group_name_H-M   'P 1'
#
loop_
_entity.id
_entity.type
_entity.pdbx_description
1 polymer ?
#
loop_
_entity_poly.entity_id
_entity_poly.type
_entity_poly.pdbx_seq_one_letter_code
_entity_poly.pdbx_strand_id
1 'polypeptide(L)'
;MRMRIHIPLLAAAALLLHGCSSDLLVRTVDQGVIEYALSFPDYDPNGLMAGMLPERTLVTFTKDRQVVELSAGMGVFRTAMITDSRQRAMDYHLAILSKKLVAHMSEREVRQLDEGTPVLTILHTPDRDTIAGYPCRKAIALFADMGQPEIDLWYTDRIGVEDPNWFGPFADIPGMLLRYEVEQYGMRM
;
A
#
# COMPACT_ATOMS: atom_id res chain seq x y z
N MET A 1 20.71 -65.05 -19.76
CA MET A 1 19.73 -64.38 -18.87
C MET A 1 19.54 -62.95 -19.39
N ARG A 2 18.45 -62.66 -20.11
CA ARG A 2 18.21 -61.34 -20.74
C ARG A 2 17.44 -60.44 -19.78
N MET A 3 18.13 -59.50 -19.14
CA MET A 3 17.49 -58.46 -18.34
C MET A 3 17.03 -57.34 -19.28
N ARG A 4 15.74 -57.36 -19.64
CA ARG A 4 15.09 -56.28 -20.39
C ARG A 4 14.93 -55.10 -19.45
N ILE A 5 15.81 -54.10 -19.57
CA ILE A 5 15.69 -52.87 -18.81
C ILE A 5 14.57 -52.03 -19.44
N HIS A 6 13.48 -51.85 -18.70
CA HIS A 6 12.33 -51.03 -19.07
C HIS A 6 12.65 -49.52 -18.93
N ILE A 7 13.62 -49.04 -19.72
CA ILE A 7 14.05 -47.63 -19.75
C ILE A 7 12.92 -46.65 -20.14
N PRO A 8 11.96 -46.94 -21.05
CA PRO A 8 10.99 -45.92 -21.45
C PRO A 8 9.90 -45.66 -20.41
N LEU A 9 9.70 -46.57 -19.43
CA LEU A 9 8.68 -46.41 -18.39
C LEU A 9 9.16 -45.47 -17.27
N LEU A 10 10.47 -45.44 -16.98
CA LEU A 10 11.05 -44.52 -15.98
C LEU A 10 11.07 -43.06 -16.47
N ALA A 11 11.26 -42.83 -17.78
CA ALA A 11 11.28 -41.49 -18.35
C ALA A 11 9.89 -40.83 -18.38
N ALA A 12 8.81 -41.62 -18.56
CA ALA A 12 7.43 -41.13 -18.54
C ALA A 12 6.95 -40.73 -17.13
N ALA A 13 7.47 -41.37 -16.07
CA ALA A 13 7.13 -41.05 -14.69
C ALA A 13 7.77 -39.73 -14.20
N ALA A 14 8.93 -39.33 -14.74
CA ALA A 14 9.62 -38.10 -14.37
C ALA A 14 8.92 -36.82 -14.90
N LEU A 15 8.20 -36.91 -16.02
CA LEU A 15 7.47 -35.80 -16.64
C LEU A 15 6.18 -35.40 -15.88
N LEU A 16 5.64 -36.29 -15.05
CA LEU A 16 4.42 -36.01 -14.26
C LEU A 16 4.69 -35.24 -12.96
N LEU A 17 5.95 -35.06 -12.56
CA LEU A 17 6.32 -34.35 -11.32
C LEU A 17 6.62 -32.85 -11.52
N HIS A 18 6.54 -32.33 -12.74
CA HIS A 18 6.81 -30.91 -13.04
C HIS A 18 5.53 -30.05 -13.15
N GLY A 19 4.37 -30.57 -12.72
CA GLY A 19 3.06 -29.94 -12.94
C GLY A 19 2.49 -29.07 -11.81
N CYS A 20 3.20 -28.84 -10.70
CA CYS A 20 2.72 -28.00 -9.60
C CYS A 20 3.33 -26.60 -9.64
N SER A 21 2.92 -25.78 -10.61
CA SER A 21 3.02 -24.32 -10.46
C SER A 21 1.85 -23.85 -9.60
N SER A 22 2.12 -23.47 -8.36
CA SER A 22 1.15 -22.97 -7.38
C SER A 22 0.49 -21.62 -7.76
N ASP A 23 0.81 -21.06 -8.92
CA ASP A 23 0.30 -19.75 -9.37
C ASP A 23 -1.18 -19.75 -9.75
N LEU A 24 -1.76 -20.87 -10.17
CA LEU A 24 -3.20 -20.97 -10.50
C LEU A 24 -4.13 -20.85 -9.28
N LEU A 25 -3.59 -20.88 -8.05
CA LEU A 25 -4.34 -20.74 -6.80
C LEU A 25 -4.16 -19.37 -6.13
N VAL A 26 -3.42 -18.45 -6.75
CA VAL A 26 -3.27 -17.09 -6.24
C VAL A 26 -4.53 -16.29 -6.56
N ARG A 27 -5.46 -16.26 -5.61
CA ARG A 27 -6.67 -15.44 -5.70
C ARG A 27 -6.32 -13.99 -5.37
N THR A 28 -6.34 -13.13 -6.38
CA THR A 28 -6.27 -11.67 -6.20
C THR A 28 -7.67 -11.06 -6.14
N VAL A 29 -7.80 -9.97 -5.39
CA VAL A 29 -9.03 -9.15 -5.36
C VAL A 29 -8.78 -7.87 -6.15
N ASP A 30 -9.63 -7.61 -7.14
CA ASP A 30 -9.43 -6.54 -8.13
C ASP A 30 -10.22 -5.26 -7.82
N GLN A 31 -11.12 -5.30 -6.82
CA GLN A 31 -11.88 -4.16 -6.35
C GLN A 31 -12.34 -4.37 -4.90
N GLY A 32 -12.51 -3.31 -4.14
CA GLY A 32 -12.97 -3.41 -2.76
C GLY A 32 -12.78 -2.13 -1.96
N VAL A 33 -12.90 -2.27 -0.65
CA VAL A 33 -12.67 -1.20 0.34
C VAL A 33 -11.75 -1.75 1.41
N ILE A 34 -10.73 -0.96 1.79
CA ILE A 34 -9.86 -1.21 2.93
C ILE A 34 -10.15 -0.13 3.97
N GLU A 35 -10.41 -0.52 5.20
CA GLU A 35 -10.54 0.39 6.33
C GLU A 35 -9.28 0.30 7.19
N TYR A 36 -8.58 1.43 7.33
CA TYR A 36 -7.40 1.53 8.18
C TYR A 36 -7.80 2.21 9.50
N ALA A 37 -7.38 1.61 10.60
CA ALA A 37 -7.36 2.30 11.89
C ALA A 37 -6.13 3.22 11.94
N LEU A 38 -6.31 4.45 12.43
CA LEU A 38 -5.25 5.44 12.55
C LEU A 38 -4.84 5.62 14.01
N SER A 39 -3.54 5.78 14.25
CA SER A 39 -2.99 6.06 15.58
C SER A 39 -1.98 7.19 15.50
N PHE A 40 -2.05 8.15 16.42
CA PHE A 40 -1.19 9.33 16.42
C PHE A 40 -0.28 9.28 17.66
N PRO A 41 0.90 8.62 17.58
CA PRO A 41 1.72 8.32 18.76
C PRO A 41 2.24 9.57 19.47
N ASP A 42 2.39 10.68 18.74
CA ASP A 42 2.94 11.94 19.28
C ASP A 42 1.87 12.84 19.94
N TYR A 43 0.61 12.41 19.98
CA TYR A 43 -0.51 13.18 20.52
C TYR A 43 -1.08 12.53 21.79
N ASP A 44 -1.36 13.35 22.81
CA ASP A 44 -2.03 12.88 24.03
C ASP A 44 -3.46 12.44 23.69
N PRO A 45 -3.82 11.16 23.90
CA PRO A 45 -5.17 10.66 23.62
C PRO A 45 -6.26 11.30 24.48
N ASN A 46 -5.91 11.96 25.59
CA ASN A 46 -6.83 12.71 26.44
C ASN A 46 -6.76 14.23 26.20
N GLY A 47 -5.93 14.68 25.26
CA GLY A 47 -5.76 16.08 24.93
C GLY A 47 -6.97 16.66 24.20
N LEU A 48 -7.10 17.99 24.24
CA LEU A 48 -8.21 18.71 23.59
C LEU A 48 -8.32 18.42 22.09
N MET A 49 -7.20 18.13 21.42
CA MET A 49 -7.13 17.84 19.99
C MET A 49 -7.43 16.38 19.64
N ALA A 50 -7.42 15.46 20.61
CA ALA A 50 -7.59 14.03 20.34
C ALA A 50 -8.94 13.74 19.66
N GLY A 51 -10.02 14.37 20.13
CA GLY A 51 -11.35 14.23 19.51
C GLY A 51 -11.49 14.88 18.13
N MET A 52 -10.48 15.62 17.67
CA MET A 52 -10.46 16.19 16.32
C MET A 52 -9.68 15.33 15.32
N LEU A 53 -8.83 14.42 15.79
CA LEU A 53 -8.06 13.54 14.93
C LEU A 53 -8.96 12.45 14.32
N PRO A 54 -8.68 12.01 13.09
CA PRO A 54 -9.43 10.93 12.46
C PRO A 54 -9.08 9.58 13.10
N GLU A 55 -10.07 8.75 13.42
CA GLU A 55 -9.80 7.41 13.97
C GLU A 55 -9.55 6.36 12.87
N ARG A 56 -9.96 6.66 11.65
CA ARG A 56 -9.92 5.75 10.51
C ARG A 56 -9.89 6.47 9.18
N THR A 57 -9.39 5.79 8.16
CA THR A 57 -9.47 6.20 6.75
C THR A 57 -9.96 5.04 5.89
N LEU A 58 -10.63 5.36 4.79
CA LEU A 58 -11.13 4.38 3.83
C LEU A 58 -10.34 4.49 2.53
N VAL A 59 -9.91 3.35 2.01
CA VAL A 59 -9.33 3.22 0.67
C VAL A 59 -10.26 2.36 -0.17
N THR A 60 -10.99 2.99 -1.08
CA THR A 60 -11.79 2.28 -2.09
C THR A 60 -10.95 2.09 -3.34
N PHE A 61 -10.92 0.90 -3.92
CA PHE A 61 -10.06 0.60 -5.07
C PHE A 61 -10.73 -0.22 -6.16
N THR A 62 -10.22 -0.04 -7.38
CA THR A 62 -10.33 -0.93 -8.55
C THR A 62 -8.91 -1.27 -9.03
N LYS A 63 -8.77 -2.03 -10.13
CA LYS A 63 -7.44 -2.34 -10.70
C LYS A 63 -6.59 -1.11 -10.98
N ASP A 64 -7.19 -0.03 -11.43
CA ASP A 64 -6.51 1.13 -11.98
C ASP A 64 -6.77 2.42 -11.20
N ARG A 65 -7.60 2.38 -10.15
CA ARG A 65 -7.98 3.56 -9.39
C ARG A 65 -8.05 3.31 -7.91
N GLN A 66 -7.73 4.33 -7.14
CA GLN A 66 -7.90 4.34 -5.70
C GLN A 66 -8.51 5.66 -5.25
N VAL A 67 -9.31 5.61 -4.19
CA VAL A 67 -9.85 6.76 -3.50
C VAL A 67 -9.53 6.61 -2.03
N VAL A 68 -8.71 7.50 -1.49
CA VAL A 68 -8.40 7.58 -0.06
C VAL A 68 -9.22 8.71 0.54
N GLU A 69 -10.10 8.40 1.49
CA GLU A 69 -10.98 9.37 2.15
C GLU A 69 -10.64 9.53 3.63
N LEU A 70 -10.33 10.76 4.04
CA LEU A 70 -10.06 11.12 5.43
C LEU A 70 -11.07 12.15 5.91
N SER A 71 -11.60 11.96 7.12
CA SER A 71 -12.53 12.89 7.75
C SER A 71 -12.12 13.17 9.19
N ALA A 72 -11.89 14.44 9.52
CA ALA A 72 -11.42 14.91 10.83
C ALA A 72 -12.33 16.02 11.39
N GLY A 73 -12.16 16.34 12.68
CA GLY A 73 -12.90 17.40 13.36
C GLY A 73 -14.41 17.18 13.31
N MET A 74 -14.87 15.96 13.58
CA MET A 74 -16.29 15.55 13.45
C MET A 74 -16.89 15.82 12.06
N GLY A 75 -16.06 15.78 11.01
CA GLY A 75 -16.48 15.96 9.62
C GLY A 75 -16.43 17.41 9.11
N VAL A 76 -15.92 18.35 9.91
CA VAL A 76 -15.63 19.73 9.48
C VAL A 76 -14.56 19.74 8.39
N PHE A 77 -13.58 18.84 8.49
CA PHE A 77 -12.50 18.68 7.52
C PHE A 77 -12.65 17.34 6.82
N ARG A 78 -12.67 17.36 5.49
CA ARG A 78 -12.66 16.14 4.67
C ARG A 78 -11.67 16.31 3.52
N THR A 79 -10.88 15.27 3.30
CA THR A 79 -10.05 15.16 2.11
C THR A 79 -10.37 13.88 1.36
N ALA A 80 -10.26 13.93 0.04
CA ALA A 80 -10.30 12.75 -0.80
C ALA A 80 -9.18 12.84 -1.83
N MET A 81 -8.35 11.81 -1.88
CA MET A 81 -7.31 11.66 -2.89
C MET A 81 -7.76 10.59 -3.87
N ILE A 82 -7.98 10.96 -5.13
CA ILE A 82 -8.37 10.06 -6.21
C ILE A 82 -7.16 9.87 -7.11
N THR A 83 -6.67 8.64 -7.24
CA THR A 83 -5.51 8.32 -8.08
C THR A 83 -5.94 7.43 -9.24
N ASP A 84 -5.40 7.71 -10.43
CA ASP A 84 -5.58 6.90 -11.63
C ASP A 84 -4.20 6.41 -12.10
N SER A 85 -3.92 5.12 -11.88
CA SER A 85 -2.62 4.51 -12.20
C SER A 85 -2.38 4.39 -13.70
N ARG A 86 -3.45 4.36 -14.52
CA ARG A 86 -3.33 4.27 -15.98
C ARG A 86 -3.01 5.61 -16.61
N GLN A 87 -3.65 6.68 -16.12
CA GLN A 87 -3.42 8.04 -16.60
C GLN A 87 -2.26 8.73 -15.88
N ARG A 88 -1.78 8.16 -14.77
CA ARG A 88 -0.78 8.77 -13.87
C ARG A 88 -1.22 10.18 -13.47
N ALA A 89 -2.43 10.26 -12.93
CA ALA A 89 -3.04 11.52 -12.52
C ALA A 89 -3.68 11.39 -11.14
N MET A 90 -3.76 12.52 -10.43
CA MET A 90 -4.32 12.61 -9.09
C MET A 90 -5.24 13.83 -8.96
N ASP A 91 -6.44 13.61 -8.43
CA ASP A 91 -7.31 14.68 -7.95
C ASP A 91 -7.26 14.71 -6.43
N TYR A 92 -6.91 15.88 -5.87
CA TYR A 92 -6.93 16.11 -4.43
C TYR A 92 -8.06 17.05 -4.06
N HIS A 93 -9.05 16.51 -3.37
CA HIS A 93 -10.23 17.24 -2.90
C HIS A 93 -10.05 17.66 -1.45
N LEU A 94 -10.42 18.91 -1.16
CA LEU A 94 -10.49 19.46 0.19
C LEU A 94 -11.86 20.08 0.41
N ALA A 95 -12.56 19.64 1.45
CA ALA A 95 -13.78 20.26 1.93
C ALA A 95 -13.59 20.76 3.36
N ILE A 96 -13.88 22.05 3.57
CA ILE A 96 -13.88 22.70 4.88
C ILE A 96 -15.21 23.43 5.01
N LEU A 97 -16.08 22.94 5.91
CA LEU A 97 -17.46 23.42 6.05
C LEU A 97 -18.21 23.38 4.70
N SER A 98 -18.58 24.55 4.16
CA SER A 98 -19.27 24.68 2.87
C SER A 98 -18.33 24.89 1.68
N LYS A 99 -17.03 25.16 1.92
CA LYS A 99 -16.05 25.38 0.85
C LYS A 99 -15.52 24.04 0.37
N LYS A 100 -15.49 23.87 -0.95
CA LYS A 100 -14.94 22.69 -1.63
C LYS A 100 -13.92 23.15 -2.66
N LEU A 101 -12.73 22.56 -2.61
CA LEU A 101 -11.61 22.83 -3.50
C LEU A 101 -11.17 21.50 -4.11
N VAL A 102 -10.69 21.56 -5.35
CA VAL A 102 -10.06 20.43 -6.05
C VAL A 102 -8.79 20.91 -6.72
N ALA A 103 -7.73 20.13 -6.60
CA ALA A 103 -6.51 20.28 -7.38
C ALA A 103 -6.40 19.06 -8.31
N HIS A 104 -6.30 19.32 -9.61
CA HIS A 104 -6.06 18.31 -10.63
C HIS A 104 -4.55 18.29 -10.93
N MET A 105 -3.91 17.13 -10.79
CA MET A 105 -2.46 17.02 -10.87
C MET A 105 -2.06 15.90 -11.83
N SER A 106 -1.13 16.23 -12.72
CA SER A 106 -0.37 15.27 -13.49
C SER A 106 0.69 14.56 -12.63
N GLU A 107 1.21 13.44 -13.11
CA GLU A 107 2.32 12.72 -12.45
C GLU A 107 3.49 13.63 -12.07
N ARG A 108 3.83 14.57 -12.96
CA ARG A 108 4.93 15.52 -12.72
C ARG A 108 4.61 16.42 -11.54
N GLU A 109 3.39 16.96 -11.46
CA GLU A 109 2.98 17.84 -10.37
C GLU A 109 2.89 17.08 -9.04
N VAL A 110 2.44 15.82 -9.06
CA VAL A 110 2.48 14.93 -7.88
C VAL A 110 3.92 14.74 -7.39
N ARG A 111 4.85 14.44 -8.29
CA ARG A 111 6.28 14.30 -7.93
C ARG A 111 6.89 15.61 -7.45
N GLN A 112 6.45 16.76 -7.97
CA GLN A 112 6.90 18.08 -7.52
C GLN A 112 6.44 18.41 -6.10
N LEU A 113 5.25 17.95 -5.68
CA LEU A 113 4.81 18.07 -4.29
C LEU A 113 5.71 17.27 -3.34
N ASP A 114 6.36 16.22 -3.84
CA ASP A 114 7.24 15.34 -3.09
C ASP A 114 8.71 15.82 -3.06
N GLU A 115 9.07 16.89 -3.79
CA GLU A 115 10.46 17.42 -3.86
C GLU A 115 11.02 17.90 -2.51
N GLY A 116 10.15 18.11 -1.51
CA GLY A 116 10.53 18.45 -0.13
C GLY A 116 10.51 17.28 0.85
N THR A 117 10.07 16.09 0.42
CA THR A 117 9.98 14.89 1.26
C THR A 117 11.36 14.23 1.33
N PRO A 118 11.80 13.75 2.51
CA PRO A 118 13.05 13.01 2.63
C PRO A 118 13.09 11.81 1.68
N VAL A 119 14.20 11.64 0.97
CA VAL A 119 14.40 10.46 0.13
C VAL A 119 14.48 9.23 1.02
N LEU A 120 13.55 8.29 0.82
CA LEU A 120 13.51 7.02 1.52
C LEU A 120 14.24 5.94 0.72
N THR A 121 15.09 5.16 1.38
CA THR A 121 15.65 3.92 0.82
C THR A 121 14.80 2.74 1.28
N ILE A 122 14.25 1.97 0.35
CA ILE A 122 13.43 0.80 0.66
C ILE A 122 14.29 -0.47 0.71
N LEU A 123 14.38 -1.09 1.88
CA LEU A 123 15.03 -2.38 2.10
C LEU A 123 13.98 -3.48 2.20
N HIS A 124 14.03 -4.44 1.28
CA HIS A 124 13.16 -5.62 1.32
C HIS A 124 13.72 -6.64 2.30
N THR A 125 12.86 -7.21 3.15
CA THR A 125 13.26 -8.22 4.15
C THR A 125 12.65 -9.59 3.81
N PRO A 126 13.18 -10.69 4.36
CA PRO A 126 12.58 -12.02 4.20
C PRO A 126 11.34 -12.22 5.08
N ASP A 127 10.99 -11.26 5.94
CA ASP A 127 9.93 -11.43 6.95
C ASP A 127 8.54 -11.47 6.32
N ARG A 128 7.69 -12.29 6.94
CA ARG A 128 6.31 -12.54 6.50
C ARG A 128 5.38 -12.56 7.70
N ASP A 129 4.17 -12.05 7.48
CA ASP A 129 3.12 -12.01 8.50
C ASP A 129 1.74 -12.03 7.80
N THR A 130 0.67 -12.10 8.57
CA THR A 130 -0.70 -11.99 8.09
C THR A 130 -1.36 -10.73 8.63
N ILE A 131 -1.75 -9.81 7.74
CA ILE A 131 -2.43 -8.55 8.11
C ILE A 131 -3.84 -8.57 7.53
N ALA A 132 -4.85 -8.40 8.36
CA ALA A 132 -6.27 -8.46 7.97
C ALA A 132 -6.64 -9.73 7.15
N GLY A 133 -5.98 -10.86 7.44
CA GLY A 133 -6.19 -12.13 6.73
C GLY A 133 -5.43 -12.28 5.40
N TYR A 134 -4.63 -11.29 5.01
CA TYR A 134 -3.80 -11.33 3.81
C TYR A 134 -2.35 -11.70 4.14
N PRO A 135 -1.69 -12.55 3.34
CA PRO A 135 -0.26 -12.78 3.46
C PRO A 135 0.49 -11.51 3.04
N CYS A 136 1.33 -11.01 3.95
CA CYS A 136 2.12 -9.80 3.74
C CYS A 136 3.61 -10.09 3.81
N ARG A 137 4.36 -9.30 3.05
CA ARG A 137 5.83 -9.19 3.13
C ARG A 137 6.19 -7.90 3.85
N LYS A 138 7.33 -7.90 4.53
CA LYS A 138 7.89 -6.70 5.15
C LYS A 138 8.93 -6.03 4.24
N ALA A 139 8.91 -4.72 4.21
CA ALA A 139 10.01 -3.86 3.83
C ALA A 139 10.26 -2.83 4.94
N ILE A 140 11.43 -2.21 4.91
CA ILE A 140 11.82 -1.14 5.83
C ILE A 140 12.16 0.08 4.99
N ALA A 141 11.55 1.22 5.27
CA ALA A 141 11.92 2.49 4.68
C ALA A 141 12.88 3.25 5.61
N LEU A 142 14.03 3.63 5.08
CA LEU A 142 15.09 4.33 5.79
C LEU A 142 15.18 5.78 5.31
N PHE A 143 15.18 6.72 6.25
CA PHE A 143 15.47 8.12 5.99
C PHE A 143 16.96 8.32 5.69
N ALA A 144 17.27 9.25 4.78
CA ALA A 144 18.65 9.63 4.48
C ALA A 144 19.37 10.26 5.69
N ASP A 145 18.63 10.97 6.54
CA ASP A 145 19.17 11.61 7.74
C ASP A 145 19.25 10.63 8.90
N MET A 146 20.46 10.47 9.44
CA MET A 146 20.71 9.62 10.61
C MET A 146 19.97 10.18 11.84
N GLY A 147 19.05 9.38 12.41
CA GLY A 147 18.36 9.70 13.67
C GLY A 147 16.84 9.66 13.59
N GLN A 148 16.25 9.60 12.39
CA GLN A 148 14.83 9.35 12.24
C GLN A 148 14.53 7.84 12.37
N PRO A 149 13.42 7.45 13.01
CA PRO A 149 13.06 6.04 13.14
C PRO A 149 12.80 5.42 11.76
N GLU A 150 13.17 4.16 11.61
CA GLU A 150 12.85 3.38 10.41
C GLU A 150 11.34 3.12 10.35
N ILE A 151 10.78 3.08 9.13
CA ILE A 151 9.35 2.79 8.92
C ILE A 151 9.16 1.35 8.46
N ASP A 152 8.39 0.59 9.22
CA ASP A 152 7.95 -0.76 8.84
C ASP A 152 6.82 -0.69 7.80
N LEU A 153 7.03 -1.33 6.65
CA LEU A 153 6.07 -1.39 5.55
C LEU A 153 5.62 -2.84 5.34
N TRP A 154 4.35 -3.13 5.59
CA TRP A 154 3.74 -4.43 5.34
C TRP A 154 2.80 -4.35 4.15
N TYR A 155 3.10 -5.12 3.10
CA TYR A 155 2.37 -5.06 1.84
C TYR A 155 2.03 -6.45 1.30
N THR A 156 0.98 -6.50 0.46
CA THR A 156 0.50 -7.72 -0.18
C THR A 156 0.34 -7.57 -1.69
N ASP A 157 0.54 -8.67 -2.41
CA ASP A 157 0.27 -8.79 -3.86
C ASP A 157 -1.12 -9.37 -4.15
N ARG A 158 -1.89 -9.69 -3.10
CA ARG A 158 -3.23 -10.28 -3.20
C ARG A 158 -4.33 -9.25 -3.47
N ILE A 159 -4.00 -7.97 -3.42
CA ILE A 159 -4.88 -6.86 -3.80
C ILE A 159 -4.35 -6.29 -5.11
N GLY A 160 -5.10 -6.53 -6.19
CA GLY A 160 -4.67 -6.37 -7.58
C GLY A 160 -4.80 -4.95 -8.11
N VAL A 161 -4.25 -3.96 -7.40
CA VAL A 161 -4.15 -2.57 -7.88
C VAL A 161 -2.82 -2.39 -8.62
N GLU A 162 -2.87 -1.78 -9.80
CA GLU A 162 -1.70 -1.46 -10.61
C GLU A 162 -0.90 -0.32 -9.97
N ASP A 163 0.36 -0.58 -9.65
CA ASP A 163 1.31 0.38 -9.06
C ASP A 163 0.71 1.21 -7.91
N PRO A 164 0.25 0.58 -6.81
CA PRO A 164 -0.65 1.22 -5.86
C PRO A 164 -0.02 2.39 -5.08
N ASN A 165 1.30 2.57 -5.14
CA ASN A 165 2.04 3.52 -4.31
C ASN A 165 2.74 4.61 -5.13
N TRP A 166 2.46 4.74 -6.43
CA TRP A 166 3.21 5.61 -7.35
C TRP A 166 3.21 7.10 -6.98
N PHE A 167 2.21 7.54 -6.24
CA PHE A 167 1.93 8.95 -5.92
C PHE A 167 2.55 9.41 -4.59
N GLY A 168 3.36 8.57 -3.95
CA GLY A 168 3.97 8.88 -2.66
C GLY A 168 5.36 8.29 -2.49
N PRO A 169 5.94 8.43 -1.29
CA PRO A 169 7.35 8.12 -1.02
C PRO A 169 7.65 6.60 -1.03
N PHE A 170 6.63 5.75 -1.19
CA PHE A 170 6.74 4.30 -1.19
C PHE A 170 6.56 3.68 -2.58
N ALA A 171 6.81 4.43 -3.66
CA ALA A 171 6.64 3.98 -5.04
C ALA A 171 7.38 2.67 -5.38
N ASP A 172 8.48 2.36 -4.66
CA ASP A 172 9.24 1.12 -4.85
C ASP A 172 8.59 -0.12 -4.21
N ILE A 173 7.47 0.03 -3.49
CA ILE A 173 6.72 -1.09 -2.91
C ILE A 173 5.77 -1.67 -3.96
N PRO A 174 5.94 -2.95 -4.38
CA PRO A 174 5.23 -3.51 -5.53
C PRO A 174 3.81 -4.01 -5.24
N GLY A 175 3.22 -3.64 -4.10
CA GLY A 175 1.90 -4.14 -3.68
C GLY A 175 1.18 -3.20 -2.70
N MET A 176 -0.07 -3.51 -2.42
CA MET A 176 -0.90 -2.68 -1.54
C MET A 176 -0.37 -2.72 -0.11
N LEU A 177 -0.10 -1.56 0.48
CA LEU A 177 0.31 -1.42 1.88
C LEU A 177 -0.89 -1.68 2.80
N LEU A 178 -0.75 -2.58 3.78
CA LEU A 178 -1.80 -2.92 4.75
C LEU A 178 -1.48 -2.50 6.19
N ARG A 179 -0.20 -2.27 6.50
CA ARG A 179 0.26 -1.66 7.75
C ARG A 179 1.54 -0.90 7.46
N TYR A 180 1.51 0.40 7.70
CA TYR A 180 2.60 1.31 7.42
C TYR A 180 2.41 2.57 8.26
N GLU A 181 3.45 3.37 8.32
CA GLU A 181 3.45 4.67 9.00
C GLU A 181 3.73 5.75 7.96
N VAL A 182 3.11 6.91 8.11
CA VAL A 182 3.41 8.10 7.31
C VAL A 182 3.50 9.34 8.19
N GLU A 183 4.33 10.27 7.77
CA GLU A 183 4.28 11.63 8.26
C GLU A 183 3.59 12.52 7.22
N GLN A 184 2.45 13.11 7.58
CA GLN A 184 1.74 14.06 6.72
C GLN A 184 1.46 15.34 7.50
N TYR A 185 1.87 16.48 6.94
CA TYR A 185 1.71 17.80 7.56
C TYR A 185 2.30 17.90 8.98
N GLY A 186 3.40 17.17 9.24
CA GLY A 186 4.04 17.09 10.56
C GLY A 186 3.29 16.21 11.57
N MET A 187 2.31 15.43 11.12
CA MET A 187 1.61 14.43 11.94
C MET A 187 2.06 13.04 11.51
N ARG A 188 2.63 12.31 12.47
CA ARG A 188 2.93 10.89 12.33
C ARG A 188 1.67 10.07 12.59
N MET A 189 1.34 9.16 11.68
CA MET A 189 0.15 8.30 11.75
C MET A 189 0.38 6.89 11.22
#